data_AF-A0A932P7U8-F1
#
_entry.id   AF-A0A932P7U8-F1
#
_cell.length_a   1.000
_cell.length_b   1.000
_cell.length_c   1.000
_cell.angle_alpha   90.00
_cell.angle_beta   90.00
_cell.angle_gamma   90.00
#
_symmetry.space_group_name_H-M   'P 1'
#
loop_
_entity.id
_entity.type
_entity.pdbx_description
1 polymer ?
#
loop_
_entity_poly.entity_id
_entity_poly.type
_entity_poly.pdbx_seq_one_letter_code
_entity_poly.pdbx_strand_id
1 'polypeptide(L)'
;MTSPDQRTPQRQARDEQIAAEPHLPPLELAPDATPSPVEVHLAQRARRPLAIAGVVENGLVRPLDPAVRLTEHSRVIIVATEGT
;
A
#
# COMPACT_ATOMS: atom_id res chain seq x y z
N MET A 1 -17.31 21.72 -10.76
CA MET A 1 -16.77 22.76 -9.86
C MET A 1 -15.89 22.05 -8.85
N THR A 2 -14.59 22.32 -8.83
CA THR A 2 -13.66 21.76 -7.84
C THR A 2 -13.88 22.47 -6.50
N SER A 3 -14.11 21.71 -5.43
CA SER A 3 -14.22 22.27 -4.09
C SER A 3 -12.92 22.98 -3.70
N PRO A 4 -12.99 24.11 -2.96
CA PRO A 4 -11.80 24.81 -2.51
C PRO A 4 -10.96 23.92 -1.60
N ASP A 5 -9.65 23.93 -1.81
CA ASP A 5 -8.71 23.17 -0.98
C ASP A 5 -8.74 23.70 0.46
N GLN A 6 -9.12 22.84 1.40
CA GLN A 6 -9.22 23.18 2.83
C GLN A 6 -7.96 22.82 3.62
N ARG A 7 -6.91 22.31 2.95
CA ARG A 7 -5.65 21.97 3.62
C ARG A 7 -4.94 23.24 4.08
N THR A 8 -4.26 23.16 5.23
CA THR A 8 -3.41 24.26 5.70
C THR A 8 -2.22 24.44 4.74
N PRO A 9 -1.64 25.65 4.63
CA PRO A 9 -0.50 25.89 3.75
C PRO A 9 0.69 24.95 4.02
N GLN A 10 0.92 24.63 5.29
CA GLN A 10 1.98 23.71 5.68
C GLN A 10 1.72 22.27 5.22
N ARG A 11 0.45 21.82 5.23
CA ARG A 11 0.07 20.49 4.73
C ARG A 11 0.16 20.45 3.21
N GLN A 12 -0.31 21.50 2.54
CA GLN A 12 -0.20 21.60 1.08
C GLN A 12 1.26 21.53 0.63
N ALA A 13 2.15 22.35 1.22
CA ALA A 13 3.57 22.35 0.88
C ALA A 13 4.24 20.98 1.12
N ARG A 14 3.86 20.28 2.19
CA ARG A 14 4.35 18.93 2.48
C ARG A 14 3.86 17.91 1.45
N ASP A 15 2.58 17.96 1.10
CA ASP A 15 2.00 17.05 0.10
C ASP A 15 2.65 17.29 -1.29
N GLU A 16 2.88 18.56 -1.65
CA GLU A 16 3.58 18.93 -2.89
C GLU A 16 5.05 18.46 -2.89
N GLN A 17 5.75 18.58 -1.76
CA GLN A 17 7.10 18.05 -1.61
C GLN A 17 7.12 16.52 -1.82
N ILE A 18 6.19 15.78 -1.18
CA ILE A 18 6.08 14.32 -1.32
C ILE A 18 5.73 13.95 -2.76
N ALA A 19 4.82 14.69 -3.41
CA ALA A 19 4.45 14.45 -4.80
C ALA A 19 5.61 14.70 -5.78
N ALA A 20 6.57 15.55 -5.40
CA ALA A 20 7.79 15.80 -6.17
C ALA A 20 8.90 14.77 -5.89
N GLU A 21 8.76 13.89 -4.90
CA GLU A 21 9.74 12.83 -4.64
C GLU A 21 9.75 11.81 -5.79
N PRO A 22 10.93 11.36 -6.25
CA PRO A 22 11.02 10.32 -7.25
C PRO A 22 10.34 9.03 -6.78
N HIS A 23 9.58 8.39 -7.69
CA HIS A 23 9.00 7.08 -7.40
C HIS A 23 10.11 6.08 -7.08
N LEU A 24 10.02 5.45 -5.90
CA LEU A 24 10.93 4.38 -5.53
C LEU A 24 10.80 3.23 -6.53
N PRO A 25 11.92 2.63 -6.97
CA PRO A 25 11.87 1.48 -7.84
C PRO A 25 11.12 0.34 -7.15
N PRO A 26 10.49 -0.57 -7.92
CA PRO A 26 9.96 -1.78 -7.34
C PRO A 26 11.04 -2.51 -6.53
N LEU A 27 10.81 -2.79 -5.24
CA LEU A 27 11.56 -3.80 -4.50
C LEU A 27 11.70 -5.07 -5.34
N GLU A 28 12.92 -5.39 -5.74
CA GLU A 28 13.25 -6.62 -6.45
C GLU A 28 13.25 -7.77 -5.45
N LEU A 29 12.48 -8.81 -5.77
CA LEU A 29 12.57 -10.08 -5.06
C LEU A 29 13.67 -10.91 -5.73
N ALA A 30 14.39 -11.70 -4.93
CA ALA A 30 15.34 -12.66 -5.49
C ALA A 30 14.59 -13.62 -6.45
N PRO A 31 15.23 -14.11 -7.54
CA PRO A 31 14.57 -14.97 -8.52
C PRO A 31 14.02 -16.28 -7.93
N ASP A 32 14.61 -16.72 -6.83
CA ASP A 32 14.27 -17.92 -6.06
C ASP A 32 13.42 -17.62 -4.82
N ALA A 33 12.95 -16.37 -4.66
CA ALA A 33 12.09 -15.98 -3.56
C ALA A 33 10.84 -16.86 -3.53
N THR A 34 10.74 -17.69 -2.48
CA THR A 34 9.63 -18.63 -2.36
C THR A 34 8.40 -17.87 -1.85
N PRO A 35 7.25 -17.94 -2.54
CA PRO A 35 6.02 -17.36 -2.03
C PRO A 35 5.64 -18.05 -0.72
N SER A 36 5.22 -17.26 0.27
CA SER A 36 4.72 -17.77 1.54
C SER A 36 3.34 -17.19 1.84
N PRO A 37 2.47 -17.93 2.56
CA PRO A 37 1.19 -17.39 2.97
C PRO A 37 1.38 -16.16 3.86
N VAL A 38 0.59 -15.12 3.61
CA VAL A 38 0.64 -13.84 4.36
C VAL A 38 0.42 -14.08 5.85
N GLU A 39 -0.43 -15.04 6.20
CA GLU A 39 -0.75 -15.43 7.56
C GLU A 39 0.50 -15.88 8.32
N VAL A 40 1.43 -16.58 7.66
CA VAL A 40 2.69 -17.04 8.28
C VAL A 40 3.56 -15.83 8.62
N HIS A 41 3.68 -14.87 7.70
CA HIS A 41 4.46 -13.65 7.91
C HIS A 41 3.86 -12.74 9.00
N LEU A 42 2.53 -12.62 9.05
CA LEU A 42 1.84 -11.80 10.03
C LEU A 42 1.78 -12.45 11.41
N ALA A 43 1.64 -13.77 11.49
CA ALA A 43 1.66 -14.53 12.74
C ALA A 43 2.98 -14.34 13.51
N GLN A 44 4.11 -14.27 12.82
CA GLN A 44 5.41 -13.95 13.43
C GLN A 44 5.44 -12.59 14.14
N ARG A 45 4.56 -11.66 13.73
CA ARG A 45 4.40 -10.34 14.35
C ARG A 45 3.18 -10.25 15.27
N ALA A 46 2.59 -11.39 15.62
CA ALA A 46 1.32 -11.51 16.34
C ALA A 46 0.14 -10.78 15.67
N ARG A 47 0.23 -10.43 14.37
CA ARG A 47 -0.82 -9.67 13.67
C ARG A 47 -1.80 -10.60 12.98
N ARG A 48 -3.08 -10.22 12.96
CA ARG A 48 -4.12 -10.93 12.18
C ARG A 48 -4.59 -10.08 11.01
N PRO A 49 -4.48 -10.55 9.75
CA PRO A 49 -4.98 -9.82 8.60
C PRO A 49 -6.51 -9.70 8.67
N LEU A 50 -7.04 -8.51 8.32
CA LEU A 50 -8.47 -8.23 8.27
C LEU A 50 -8.96 -7.99 6.84
N ALA A 51 -8.23 -7.18 6.08
CA ALA A 51 -8.65 -6.75 4.75
C ALA A 51 -7.45 -6.28 3.92
N ILE A 52 -7.64 -6.25 2.60
CA ILE A 52 -6.78 -5.54 1.66
C ILE A 52 -7.38 -4.15 1.45
N ALA A 53 -6.65 -3.10 1.83
CA ALA A 53 -7.11 -1.71 1.67
C ALA A 53 -6.97 -1.21 0.23
N GLY A 54 -5.98 -1.70 -0.50
CA GLY A 54 -5.72 -1.25 -1.87
C GLY A 54 -4.52 -1.91 -2.51
N VAL A 55 -4.36 -1.67 -3.81
CA VAL A 55 -3.23 -2.09 -4.63
C VAL A 55 -2.30 -0.89 -4.82
N VAL A 56 -1.00 -1.13 -4.79
CA VAL A 56 0.03 -0.15 -5.12
C VAL A 56 0.38 -0.30 -6.60
N GLU A 57 0.03 0.69 -7.40
CA GLU A 57 0.33 0.76 -8.84
C GLU A 57 1.11 2.05 -9.11
N ASN A 58 2.31 1.95 -9.70
CA ASN A 58 3.18 3.11 -10.00
C ASN A 58 3.42 4.04 -8.80
N GLY A 59 3.55 3.48 -7.60
CA GLY A 59 3.74 4.23 -6.35
C GLY A 59 2.49 4.93 -5.81
N LEU A 60 1.32 4.76 -6.45
CA LEU A 60 0.04 5.26 -5.96
C LEU A 60 -0.78 4.11 -5.34
N VAL A 61 -1.45 4.39 -4.22
CA VAL A 61 -2.40 3.44 -3.62
C VAL A 61 -3.78 3.64 -4.25
N ARG A 62 -4.29 2.63 -4.94
CA ARG A 62 -5.66 2.61 -5.44
C ARG A 62 -6.53 1.74 -4.54
N PRO A 63 -7.70 2.24 -4.07
CA PRO A 63 -8.66 1.43 -3.34
C PRO A 63 -9.04 0.18 -4.13
N LEU A 64 -9.16 -0.95 -3.44
CA LEU A 64 -9.48 -2.22 -4.07
C LEU A 64 -10.98 -2.25 -4.45
N ASP A 65 -11.27 -2.36 -5.74
CA ASP A 65 -12.61 -2.70 -6.22
C ASP A 65 -12.87 -4.20 -5.92
N PRO A 66 -14.02 -4.59 -5.34
CA PRO A 66 -14.34 -6.00 -5.06
C PRO A 66 -14.27 -6.94 -6.27
N ALA A 67 -14.45 -6.42 -7.48
CA ALA A 67 -14.37 -7.20 -8.72
C ALA A 67 -12.93 -7.30 -9.28
N VAL A 68 -11.97 -6.60 -8.68
CA VAL A 68 -10.60 -6.58 -9.20
C VAL A 68 -9.91 -7.92 -9.00
N ARG A 69 -9.22 -8.39 -10.04
CA ARG A 69 -8.32 -9.53 -9.94
C ARG A 69 -6.92 -9.01 -9.71
N LEU A 70 -6.30 -9.46 -8.62
CA LEU A 70 -4.88 -9.20 -8.37
C LEU A 70 -4.06 -10.03 -9.34
N THR A 71 -3.25 -9.37 -10.17
CA THR A 71 -2.29 -10.07 -11.03
C THR A 71 -1.12 -10.58 -10.19
N GLU A 72 -0.40 -11.56 -10.72
CA GLU A 72 0.87 -11.98 -10.15
C GLU A 72 1.79 -10.77 -9.96
N HIS A 73 2.53 -10.76 -8.85
CA HIS A 73 3.39 -9.65 -8.41
C HIS A 73 2.68 -8.31 -8.09
N SER A 74 1.35 -8.31 -7.95
CA SER A 74 0.62 -7.17 -7.39
C SER A 74 1.10 -6.84 -5.99
N ARG A 75 1.22 -5.54 -5.70
CA ARG A 75 1.55 -5.04 -4.37
C ARG A 75 0.30 -4.56 -3.69
N VAL A 76 0.09 -4.93 -2.44
CA VAL A 76 -1.13 -4.59 -1.71
C VAL A 76 -0.81 -3.99 -0.35
N ILE A 77 -1.72 -3.15 0.13
CA ILE A 77 -1.72 -2.67 1.51
C ILE A 77 -2.70 -3.54 2.30
N ILE A 78 -2.20 -4.20 3.34
CA ILE A 78 -3.00 -5.07 4.20
C ILE A 78 -3.26 -4.36 5.53
N VAL A 79 -4.53 -4.31 5.92
CA VAL A 79 -4.93 -3.90 7.26
C VAL A 79 -4.92 -5.12 8.16
N ALA A 80 -4.23 -5.03 9.28
CA ALA A 80 -4.14 -6.10 10.26
C ALA A 80 -4.33 -5.54 11.68
N THR A 81 -4.91 -6.34 12.58
CA THR A 81 -4.95 -6.00 14.00
C THR A 81 -3.60 -6.28 14.65
N GLU A 82 -3.27 -5.51 15.68
CA GLU A 82 -2.18 -5.89 16.58
C GLU A 82 -2.55 -7.15 17.37
N GLY A 83 -1.55 -7.94 17.71
CA GLY A 83 -1.69 -9.07 18.62
C GLY A 83 -1.69 -8.57 20.05
N THR A 84 -2.73 -8.92 20.80
CA THR A 84 -2.73 -8.87 22.26
C THR A 84 -1.68 -9.80 22.85
#